data_AF-A0A8D1D4G0-F1
#
_entry.id   AF-A0A8D1D4G0-F1
#
_cell.length_a   1.000
_cell.length_b   1.000
_cell.length_c   1.000
_cell.angle_alpha   90.00
_cell.angle_beta   90.00
_cell.angle_gamma   90.00
#
_symmetry.space_group_name_H-M   'P 1'
#
loop_
_entity.id
_entity.type
_entity.pdbx_description
1 polymer ?
#
loop_
_entity_poly.entity_id
_entity_poly.type
_entity_poly.pdbx_seq_one_letter_code
_entity_poly.pdbx_strand_id
1 'polypeptide(L)'
;MCRSALAFFTAALVCLQNCRPCPAPFLRAAWVFSVVLGLGQSEENRCTSSNAVSCTKCLALGPECGWCAQEDFISGGSRNERCDIVSNLINKGCSVNLIEYPSVHVIPSENEKNTQVTPGEVLIQLREGAKANFMLKIHPLKKYPVDLYYLVDVSASMHNNIEKLNTVGNDLSRKMAFFSRDFRLGFGSYVDKTVSPYISIHPERIHNQCSDYNLDCMPPHGYIHVLSLTENITEFEKAVHRQKISGNIDTPEGGFDAMLQAAVCESHIGWRKEAKRLLLVMTDQTSHLALDSKLAGIVVPNDGNCHLKNNVYIRSTSMIVVPTISVIFSLEGKINTSLTFLLIKKIGPIT
;
A
#
# COMPACT_ATOMS: atom_id res chain seq x y z
N MET A 1 43.53 0.41 0.95
CA MET A 1 42.24 0.27 0.24
C MET A 1 42.42 -0.58 -1.01
N CYS A 2 41.89 -1.80 -1.01
CA CYS A 2 41.82 -2.63 -2.20
C CYS A 2 40.94 -1.90 -3.23
N ARG A 3 41.56 -1.26 -4.23
CA ARG A 3 40.85 -0.44 -5.23
C ARG A 3 39.89 -1.32 -6.03
N SER A 4 38.60 -1.22 -5.73
CA SER A 4 37.53 -1.68 -6.61
C SER A 4 36.37 -0.68 -6.56
N ALA A 5 35.77 -0.46 -7.73
CA ALA A 5 34.73 0.52 -7.98
C ALA A 5 33.46 0.28 -7.15
N LEU A 6 32.85 1.38 -6.71
CA LEU A 6 31.52 1.40 -6.11
C LEU A 6 30.49 0.85 -7.11
N ALA A 7 29.99 -0.36 -6.86
CA ALA A 7 28.82 -0.89 -7.53
C ALA A 7 27.58 -0.59 -6.66
N PHE A 8 26.67 0.21 -7.20
CA PHE A 8 25.36 0.44 -6.60
C PHE A 8 24.49 -0.79 -6.86
N PHE A 9 24.12 -1.52 -5.80
CA PHE A 9 23.09 -2.55 -5.88
C PHE A 9 21.84 -2.08 -5.12
N THR A 10 20.73 -2.00 -5.83
CA THR A 10 19.38 -1.84 -5.27
C THR A 10 18.90 -3.20 -4.79
N ALA A 11 18.73 -3.39 -3.47
CA ALA A 11 18.15 -4.60 -2.91
C ALA A 11 16.65 -4.40 -2.60
N ALA A 12 15.81 -5.32 -3.09
CA ALA A 12 14.40 -5.40 -2.75
C ALA A 12 14.22 -6.13 -1.41
N LEU A 13 13.38 -5.58 -0.52
CA LEU A 13 12.98 -6.23 0.73
C LEU A 13 12.05 -7.41 0.42
N VAL A 14 12.45 -8.61 0.82
CA VAL A 14 11.56 -9.78 0.93
C VAL A 14 11.28 -10.01 2.41
N CYS A 15 10.06 -9.66 2.85
CA CYS A 15 9.57 -10.01 4.18
C CYS A 15 9.15 -11.48 4.22
N LEU A 16 9.92 -12.33 4.90
CA LEU A 16 9.48 -13.67 5.30
C LEU A 16 8.71 -13.56 6.62
N GLN A 17 7.37 -13.59 6.54
CA GLN A 17 6.49 -13.80 7.69
C GLN A 17 6.52 -15.29 8.07
N ASN A 18 7.13 -15.63 9.19
CA ASN A 18 6.91 -16.92 9.87
C ASN A 18 6.02 -16.68 11.10
N CYS A 19 4.71 -16.91 10.94
CA CYS A 19 3.78 -17.02 12.06
C CYS A 19 3.93 -18.40 12.72
N ARG A 20 4.22 -18.45 14.01
CA ARG A 20 4.02 -19.62 14.87
C ARG A 20 2.63 -19.56 15.53
N PRO A 21 1.94 -20.70 15.71
CA PRO A 21 0.93 -20.85 16.74
C PRO A 21 1.46 -21.60 17.98
N CYS A 22 0.93 -21.20 19.14
CA CYS A 22 1.13 -21.77 20.49
C CYS A 22 0.26 -23.03 20.75
N PRO A 23 0.37 -23.70 21.93
CA PRO A 23 0.39 -25.17 22.03
C PRO A 23 -0.85 -25.81 22.69
N ALA A 24 -0.96 -27.14 22.60
CA ALA A 24 -1.74 -27.99 23.51
C ALA A 24 -1.13 -29.41 23.60
N PRO A 25 -1.38 -30.21 24.67
CA PRO A 25 -0.36 -31.03 25.30
C PRO A 25 -0.62 -32.54 25.30
N PHE A 26 0.36 -33.27 25.86
CA PHE A 26 0.38 -34.68 26.28
C PHE A 26 0.48 -35.76 25.20
N LEU A 27 1.66 -36.40 25.15
CA LEU A 27 1.79 -37.84 25.34
C LEU A 27 3.24 -38.17 25.73
N ARG A 28 3.39 -38.84 26.87
CA ARG A 28 4.65 -39.38 27.39
C ARG A 28 5.08 -40.57 26.52
N ALA A 29 6.33 -40.58 26.06
CA ALA A 29 7.04 -41.81 25.74
C ALA A 29 8.56 -41.59 25.86
N ALA A 30 9.18 -42.51 26.58
CA ALA A 30 10.57 -42.50 27.00
C ALA A 30 11.55 -42.44 25.83
N TRP A 31 12.60 -41.63 25.95
CA TRP A 31 13.81 -41.75 25.14
C TRP A 31 15.05 -41.80 26.01
N VAL A 32 15.81 -42.84 25.73
CA VAL A 32 17.00 -43.35 26.40
C VAL A 32 18.12 -42.32 26.33
N PHE A 33 18.84 -42.15 27.45
CA PHE A 33 20.10 -41.43 27.53
C PHE A 33 21.12 -42.05 26.57
N SER A 34 21.41 -41.37 25.46
CA SER A 34 22.67 -41.52 24.74
C SER A 34 23.48 -40.25 24.96
N VAL A 35 24.45 -40.33 25.88
CA VAL A 35 25.54 -39.38 26.00
C VAL A 35 26.40 -39.54 24.75
N VAL A 36 26.14 -38.71 23.74
CA VAL A 36 27.08 -38.51 22.65
C VAL A 36 28.06 -37.46 23.12
N LEU A 37 29.32 -37.86 23.27
CA LEU A 37 30.47 -36.97 23.34
C LEU A 37 30.40 -36.04 22.13
N GLY A 38 29.95 -34.81 22.35
CA GLY A 38 30.08 -33.73 21.39
C GLY A 38 31.57 -33.43 21.24
N LEU A 39 32.22 -34.12 20.31
CA LEU A 39 33.43 -33.62 19.66
C LEU A 39 33.06 -32.22 19.16
N GLY A 40 33.66 -31.19 19.75
CA GLY A 40 33.58 -29.84 19.24
C GLY A 40 34.05 -29.87 17.79
N GLN A 41 33.11 -29.76 16.85
CA GLN A 41 33.43 -29.38 15.50
C GLN A 41 34.03 -27.98 15.63
N SER A 42 35.35 -27.84 15.49
CA SER A 42 35.92 -26.52 15.24
C SER A 42 35.25 -26.03 13.96
N GLU A 43 34.58 -24.88 14.01
CA GLU A 43 34.10 -24.23 12.78
C GLU A 43 35.27 -24.19 11.81
N GLU A 44 35.14 -24.90 10.69
CA GLU A 44 36.18 -24.94 9.68
C GLU A 44 36.37 -23.51 9.16
N ASN A 45 37.58 -22.98 9.31
CA ASN A 45 37.87 -21.61 8.96
C ASN A 45 37.82 -21.43 7.44
N ARG A 46 36.67 -20.97 6.94
CA ARG A 46 36.44 -20.75 5.50
C ARG A 46 37.42 -19.77 4.87
N CYS A 47 37.97 -18.84 5.66
CA CYS A 47 38.88 -17.80 5.18
C CYS A 47 40.21 -18.42 4.72
N THR A 48 40.68 -19.46 5.42
CA THR A 48 41.93 -20.16 5.08
C THR A 48 41.71 -21.33 4.12
N SER A 49 40.60 -22.06 4.22
CA SER A 49 40.33 -23.22 3.35
C SER A 49 40.10 -22.84 1.88
N SER A 50 39.66 -21.61 1.62
CA SER A 50 39.35 -21.12 0.27
C SER A 50 40.57 -20.65 -0.54
N ASN A 51 41.78 -20.64 0.05
CA ASN A 51 43.04 -20.30 -0.65
C ASN A 51 43.01 -18.97 -1.44
N ALA A 52 42.39 -17.93 -0.87
CA ALA A 52 42.27 -16.64 -1.54
C ALA A 52 43.63 -15.94 -1.69
N VAL A 53 44.04 -15.72 -2.94
CA VAL A 53 45.31 -15.06 -3.32
C VAL A 53 45.24 -13.53 -3.41
N SER A 54 44.04 -12.94 -3.30
CA SER A 54 43.81 -11.50 -3.41
C SER A 54 42.88 -10.99 -2.33
N CYS A 55 43.09 -9.73 -1.93
CA CYS A 55 42.26 -9.04 -0.95
C CYS A 55 40.76 -9.08 -1.29
N THR A 56 40.39 -8.76 -2.54
CA THR A 56 38.98 -8.75 -2.95
C THR A 56 38.33 -10.13 -2.84
N LYS A 57 39.04 -11.19 -3.27
CA LYS A 57 38.55 -12.57 -3.14
C LYS A 57 38.41 -12.97 -1.68
N CYS A 58 39.36 -12.59 -0.83
CA CYS A 58 39.32 -12.87 0.60
C CYS A 58 38.11 -12.23 1.28
N LEU A 59 37.88 -10.95 1.02
CA LEU A 59 36.79 -10.21 1.66
C LEU A 59 35.40 -10.68 1.21
N ALA A 60 35.29 -11.29 0.02
CA ALA A 60 34.06 -11.89 -0.49
C ALA A 60 33.70 -13.25 0.15
N LEU A 61 34.64 -13.92 0.84
CA LEU A 61 34.40 -15.25 1.44
C LEU A 61 33.42 -15.21 2.62
N GLY A 62 33.47 -14.14 3.39
CA GLY A 62 32.63 -14.00 4.57
C GLY A 62 32.98 -12.75 5.38
N PRO A 63 32.02 -12.21 6.14
CA PRO A 63 32.20 -10.99 6.92
C PRO A 63 33.29 -11.07 8.00
N GLU A 64 33.65 -12.26 8.46
CA GLU A 64 34.69 -12.53 9.46
C GLU A 64 36.12 -12.52 8.89
N CYS A 65 36.27 -12.65 7.57
CA CYS A 65 37.57 -12.70 6.92
C CYS A 65 38.16 -11.29 6.78
N GLY A 66 39.45 -11.17 7.12
CA GLY A 66 40.28 -9.99 6.89
C GLY A 66 41.47 -10.31 5.99
N TRP A 67 42.10 -9.26 5.45
CA TRP A 67 43.29 -9.40 4.61
C TRP A 67 44.47 -8.62 5.18
N CYS A 68 45.60 -9.28 5.43
CA CYS A 68 46.81 -8.61 5.88
C CYS A 68 47.60 -8.01 4.68
N ALA A 69 47.75 -6.69 4.64
CA ALA A 69 48.49 -5.96 3.61
C ALA A 69 49.98 -5.72 3.94
N GLN A 70 50.44 -6.13 5.13
CA GLN A 70 51.81 -5.93 5.59
C GLN A 70 52.84 -6.70 4.73
N GLU A 71 53.91 -6.03 4.29
CA GLU A 71 54.84 -6.59 3.30
C GLU A 71 55.65 -7.78 3.85
N ASP A 72 56.19 -7.68 5.06
CA ASP A 72 57.02 -8.68 5.75
C ASP A 72 56.23 -9.84 6.38
N PHE A 73 54.90 -9.82 6.28
CA PHE A 73 54.01 -10.85 6.83
C PHE A 73 54.23 -12.24 6.21
N ILE A 74 54.75 -12.32 4.98
CA ILE A 74 55.04 -13.59 4.27
C ILE A 74 56.55 -13.90 4.28
N SER A 75 57.21 -13.80 5.43
CA SER A 75 58.62 -14.20 5.54
C SER A 75 58.77 -15.73 5.53
N GLY A 76 58.42 -16.37 4.40
CA GLY A 76 58.52 -17.83 4.15
C GLY A 76 57.22 -18.58 3.84
N GLY A 77 56.06 -17.92 3.87
CA GLY A 77 54.72 -18.53 3.68
C GLY A 77 54.12 -18.42 2.26
N SER A 78 52.90 -18.94 2.09
CA SER A 78 52.12 -18.82 0.84
C SER A 78 51.28 -17.52 0.81
N ARG A 79 51.00 -16.99 -0.39
CA ARG A 79 50.22 -15.74 -0.57
C ARG A 79 48.79 -15.82 0.01
N ASN A 80 48.30 -17.03 0.24
CA ASN A 80 46.97 -17.35 0.76
C ASN A 80 46.88 -17.11 2.27
N GLU A 81 48.01 -17.12 3.00
CA GLU A 81 48.06 -16.90 4.44
C GLU A 81 47.67 -15.47 4.86
N ARG A 82 47.64 -14.55 3.89
CA ARG A 82 47.15 -13.18 4.08
C ARG A 82 45.64 -13.12 4.31
N CYS A 83 44.88 -14.16 3.95
CA CYS A 83 43.45 -14.25 4.18
C CYS A 83 43.15 -15.16 5.37
N ASP A 84 42.59 -14.59 6.43
CA ASP A 84 42.23 -15.34 7.63
C ASP A 84 41.18 -14.54 8.43
N ILE A 85 40.67 -15.12 9.52
CA ILE A 85 39.90 -14.40 10.53
C ILE A 85 40.79 -13.32 11.14
N VAL A 86 40.23 -12.14 11.40
CA VAL A 86 40.98 -10.96 11.91
C VAL A 86 41.81 -11.29 13.16
N SER A 87 41.26 -12.06 14.11
CA SER A 87 41.96 -12.49 15.32
C SER A 87 43.20 -13.34 15.02
N ASN A 88 43.13 -14.23 14.03
CA ASN A 88 44.25 -15.06 13.61
C ASN A 88 45.35 -14.23 12.93
N LEU A 89 44.98 -13.23 12.12
CA LEU A 89 45.96 -12.32 11.50
C LEU A 89 46.75 -11.53 12.55
N ILE A 90 46.07 -11.05 13.60
CA ILE A 90 46.71 -10.36 14.73
C ILE A 90 47.67 -11.31 15.46
N ASN A 91 47.22 -12.54 15.76
CA ASN A 91 48.05 -13.54 16.43
C ASN A 91 49.28 -13.96 15.61
N LYS A 92 49.17 -13.92 14.29
CA LYS A 92 50.28 -14.17 13.34
C LYS A 92 51.25 -12.99 13.19
N GLY A 93 51.00 -11.87 13.88
CA GLY A 93 51.89 -10.71 13.88
C GLY A 93 51.57 -9.64 12.83
N CYS A 94 50.40 -9.68 12.19
CA CYS A 94 49.97 -8.59 11.31
C CYS A 94 49.61 -7.35 12.14
N SER A 95 50.19 -6.20 11.79
CA SER A 95 49.84 -4.92 12.39
C SER A 95 48.37 -4.57 12.11
N VAL A 96 47.62 -4.17 13.15
CA VAL A 96 46.18 -3.86 13.07
C VAL A 96 45.86 -2.82 11.98
N ASN A 97 46.74 -1.82 11.81
CA ASN A 97 46.56 -0.75 10.82
C ASN A 97 46.76 -1.23 9.36
N LEU A 98 47.34 -2.41 9.17
CA LEU A 98 47.60 -3.03 7.87
C LEU A 98 46.64 -4.19 7.59
N ILE A 99 45.67 -4.45 8.47
CA ILE A 99 44.58 -5.40 8.22
C ILE A 99 43.46 -4.65 7.50
N GLU A 100 43.22 -5.03 6.24
CA GLU A 100 42.05 -4.59 5.49
C GLU A 100 40.85 -5.41 5.96
N TYR A 101 40.00 -4.76 6.75
CA TYR A 101 38.74 -5.32 7.26
C TYR A 101 37.69 -4.22 7.27
N PRO A 102 36.89 -4.06 6.19
CA PRO A 102 35.84 -3.06 6.13
C PRO A 102 34.77 -3.35 7.19
N SER A 103 34.64 -2.44 8.15
CA SER A 103 33.62 -2.54 9.19
C SER A 103 32.23 -2.24 8.64
N VAL A 104 31.22 -2.89 9.21
CA VAL A 104 29.82 -2.54 8.96
C VAL A 104 29.50 -1.27 9.74
N HIS A 105 29.07 -0.23 9.06
CA HIS A 105 28.64 1.01 9.70
C HIS A 105 27.15 1.24 9.48
N VAL A 106 26.44 1.48 10.59
CA VAL A 106 25.04 1.90 10.58
C VAL A 106 25.00 3.27 11.24
N ILE A 107 24.66 4.29 10.48
CA ILE A 107 24.61 5.66 10.95
C ILE A 107 23.16 6.14 10.81
N PRO A 108 22.35 6.08 11.89
CA PRO A 108 21.01 6.63 11.89
C PRO A 108 21.08 8.17 11.86
N SER A 109 20.23 8.80 11.06
CA SER A 109 20.11 10.25 11.02
C SER A 109 19.48 10.75 12.32
N GLU A 110 20.11 11.75 12.96
CA GLU A 110 19.55 12.43 14.13
C GLU A 110 18.43 13.42 13.77
N ASN A 111 18.17 13.62 12.47
CA ASN A 111 17.10 14.51 12.03
C ASN A 111 15.73 13.90 12.34
N GLU A 112 15.10 14.36 13.42
CA GLU A 112 13.71 14.09 13.81
C GLU A 112 12.67 14.77 12.89
N LYS A 113 12.91 14.81 11.58
CA LYS A 113 11.94 15.39 10.63
C LYS A 113 10.66 14.56 10.53
N ASN A 114 10.71 13.27 10.86
CA ASN A 114 9.55 12.37 10.87
C ASN A 114 9.08 12.12 12.30
N THR A 115 7.91 12.67 12.64
CA THR A 115 7.30 12.57 13.97
C THR A 115 6.73 11.18 14.31
N GLN A 116 6.53 10.32 13.31
CA GLN A 116 5.98 8.97 13.50
C GLN A 116 7.00 7.85 13.45
N VAL A 117 8.15 8.06 12.80
CA VAL A 117 9.13 7.01 12.56
C VAL A 117 10.53 7.58 12.81
N THR A 118 11.25 6.98 13.76
CA THR A 118 12.58 7.40 14.16
C THR A 118 13.56 6.22 14.09
N PRO A 119 14.71 6.35 13.41
CA PRO A 119 15.18 7.51 12.63
C PRO A 119 14.45 7.66 11.28
N GLY A 120 14.40 8.87 10.73
CA GLY A 120 13.78 9.12 9.42
C GLY A 120 14.62 8.67 8.23
N GLU A 121 15.92 8.50 8.43
CA GLU A 121 16.90 8.08 7.42
C GLU A 121 18.02 7.28 8.09
N VAL A 122 18.57 6.27 7.41
CA VAL A 122 19.69 5.45 7.91
C VAL A 122 20.69 5.24 6.79
N LEU A 123 21.95 5.63 7.01
CA LEU A 123 23.06 5.29 6.12
C LEU A 123 23.66 3.95 6.57
N ILE A 124 23.65 2.97 5.66
CA ILE A 124 24.18 1.63 5.92
C ILE A 124 25.35 1.36 4.96
N GLN A 125 26.53 1.13 5.52
CA GLN A 125 27.70 0.65 4.79
C GLN A 125 27.90 -0.83 5.12
N LEU A 126 27.66 -1.68 4.13
CA LEU A 126 27.73 -3.14 4.24
C LEU A 126 28.82 -3.69 3.31
N ARG A 127 29.47 -4.76 3.75
CA ARG A 127 30.29 -5.62 2.90
C ARG A 127 29.51 -6.88 2.50
N GLU A 128 29.99 -7.55 1.47
CA GLU A 128 29.39 -8.79 0.98
C GLU A 128 29.29 -9.84 2.09
N GLY A 129 28.10 -10.45 2.22
CA GLY A 129 27.81 -11.46 3.24
C GLY A 129 27.59 -10.92 4.67
N ALA A 130 27.83 -9.63 4.93
CA ALA A 130 27.60 -9.04 6.25
C ALA A 130 26.12 -8.72 6.51
N LYS A 131 25.76 -8.67 7.80
CA LYS A 131 24.43 -8.28 8.28
C LYS A 131 24.54 -6.98 9.08
N ALA A 132 23.58 -6.09 8.91
CA ALA A 132 23.42 -4.87 9.71
C ALA A 132 22.08 -4.91 10.43
N ASN A 133 22.07 -4.49 11.68
CA ASN A 133 20.87 -4.36 12.49
C ASN A 133 20.73 -2.90 12.92
N PHE A 134 19.51 -2.38 12.84
CA PHE A 134 19.16 -1.06 13.37
C PHE A 134 17.74 -1.09 13.93
N MET A 135 17.45 -0.18 14.85
CA MET A 135 16.16 -0.11 15.51
C MET A 135 15.31 0.99 14.88
N LEU A 136 14.09 0.63 14.48
CA LEU A 136 13.07 1.56 14.03
C LEU A 136 12.03 1.73 15.14
N LYS A 137 11.79 2.96 15.58
CA LYS A 137 10.75 3.31 16.55
C LYS A 137 9.55 3.89 15.81
N ILE A 138 8.37 3.35 16.07
CA ILE A 138 7.11 3.83 15.50
C ILE A 138 6.29 4.50 16.61
N HIS A 139 6.00 5.79 16.44
CA HIS A 139 5.20 6.61 17.33
C HIS A 139 3.83 6.86 16.70
N PRO A 140 2.78 6.11 17.09
CA PRO A 140 1.43 6.38 16.60
C PRO A 140 0.95 7.75 17.08
N LEU A 141 0.42 8.57 16.17
CA LEU A 141 -0.13 9.87 16.54
C LEU A 141 -1.46 9.67 17.27
N LYS A 142 -1.65 10.38 18.40
CA LYS A 142 -2.88 10.30 19.21
C LYS A 142 -4.14 10.72 18.46
N LYS A 143 -4.01 11.65 17.50
CA LYS A 143 -5.10 12.14 16.63
C LYS A 143 -4.53 12.37 15.23
N TYR A 144 -4.70 11.38 14.36
CA TYR A 144 -4.24 11.43 12.97
C TYR A 144 -5.25 12.19 12.11
N PRO A 145 -4.83 13.04 11.16
CA PRO A 145 -5.75 13.66 10.20
C PRO A 145 -6.51 12.60 9.42
N VAL A 146 -7.82 12.81 9.19
CA VAL A 146 -8.67 11.85 8.48
C VAL A 146 -9.43 12.58 7.38
N ASP A 147 -9.35 12.05 6.17
CA ASP A 147 -10.15 12.47 5.04
C ASP A 147 -11.16 11.36 4.74
N LEU A 148 -12.45 11.68 4.76
CA LEU A 148 -13.53 10.73 4.49
C LEU A 148 -14.35 11.22 3.30
N TYR A 149 -14.30 10.46 2.20
CA TYR A 149 -15.08 10.74 1.00
C TYR A 149 -16.26 9.79 0.91
N TYR A 150 -17.48 10.35 0.90
CA TYR A 150 -18.71 9.60 0.69
C TYR A 150 -18.94 9.42 -0.81
N LEU A 151 -18.96 8.17 -1.26
CA LEU A 151 -19.28 7.78 -2.62
C LEU A 151 -20.58 7.00 -2.63
N VAL A 152 -21.65 7.66 -3.05
CA VAL A 152 -23.02 7.19 -2.84
C VAL A 152 -23.68 6.85 -4.16
N ASP A 153 -24.23 5.64 -4.21
CA ASP A 153 -25.18 5.21 -5.23
C ASP A 153 -26.47 6.02 -5.10
N VAL A 154 -26.83 6.72 -6.18
CA VAL A 154 -28.04 7.56 -6.26
C VAL A 154 -29.07 7.01 -7.23
N SER A 155 -29.01 5.72 -7.57
CA SER A 155 -30.05 5.05 -8.35
C SER A 155 -31.40 5.09 -7.64
N ALA A 156 -32.47 4.75 -8.36
CA ALA A 156 -33.83 4.87 -7.85
C ALA A 156 -34.09 3.96 -6.62
N SER A 157 -33.41 2.82 -6.49
CA SER A 157 -33.51 1.94 -5.32
C SER A 157 -33.03 2.61 -4.02
N MET A 158 -32.09 3.55 -4.15
CA MET A 158 -31.50 4.28 -3.04
C MET A 158 -32.36 5.46 -2.53
N HIS A 159 -33.53 5.72 -3.10
CA HIS A 159 -34.41 6.83 -2.72
C HIS A 159 -34.65 6.96 -1.20
N ASN A 160 -35.11 5.88 -0.56
CA ASN A 160 -35.37 5.85 0.88
C ASN A 160 -34.10 5.93 1.75
N ASN A 161 -32.95 5.62 1.17
CA ASN A 161 -31.65 5.60 1.85
C ASN A 161 -30.99 6.99 1.83
N ILE A 162 -31.15 7.76 0.76
CA ILE A 162 -30.61 9.12 0.62
C ILE A 162 -31.24 10.09 1.64
N GLU A 163 -32.53 9.94 1.95
CA GLU A 163 -33.18 10.75 2.99
C GLU A 163 -32.53 10.55 4.37
N LYS A 164 -32.14 9.32 4.69
CA LYS A 164 -31.45 8.95 5.95
C LYS A 164 -29.98 9.31 5.96
N LEU A 165 -29.35 9.44 4.80
CA LEU A 165 -27.95 9.84 4.65
C LEU A 165 -27.68 11.22 5.25
N ASN A 166 -28.66 12.14 5.16
CA ASN A 166 -28.57 13.47 5.74
C ASN A 166 -28.34 13.43 7.27
N THR A 167 -29.04 12.55 7.99
CA THR A 167 -28.87 12.42 9.45
C THR A 167 -27.60 11.66 9.81
N VAL A 168 -27.29 10.56 9.10
CA VAL A 168 -26.10 9.74 9.35
C VAL A 168 -24.80 10.52 9.11
N GLY A 169 -24.76 11.35 8.06
CA GLY A 169 -23.58 12.17 7.74
C GLY A 169 -23.21 13.16 8.85
N ASN A 170 -24.22 13.84 9.42
CA ASN A 170 -24.03 14.76 10.53
C ASN A 170 -23.58 14.02 11.80
N ASP A 171 -24.24 12.92 12.14
CA ASP A 171 -23.90 12.11 13.31
C ASP A 171 -22.49 11.52 13.22
N LEU A 172 -22.08 11.03 12.05
CA LEU A 172 -20.74 10.53 11.84
C LEU A 172 -19.72 11.65 12.01
N SER A 173 -19.97 12.82 11.42
CA SER A 173 -19.07 13.97 11.55
C SER A 173 -18.84 14.37 13.01
N ARG A 174 -19.93 14.48 13.79
CA ARG A 174 -19.87 14.80 15.22
C ARG A 174 -19.10 13.74 16.01
N LYS A 175 -19.30 12.45 15.71
CA LYS A 175 -18.56 11.35 16.34
C LYS A 175 -17.09 11.36 15.95
N MET A 176 -16.75 11.67 14.70
CA MET A 176 -15.37 11.72 14.21
C MET A 176 -14.57 12.86 14.85
N ALA A 177 -15.21 13.97 15.24
CA ALA A 177 -14.57 15.05 16.00
C ALA A 177 -14.01 14.60 17.36
N PHE A 178 -14.52 13.50 17.93
CA PHE A 178 -13.96 12.90 19.14
C PHE A 178 -12.60 12.23 18.86
N PHE A 179 -12.49 11.53 17.72
CA PHE A 179 -11.33 10.71 17.35
C PHE A 179 -10.23 11.49 16.63
N SER A 180 -10.59 12.44 15.77
CA SER A 180 -9.64 13.33 15.09
C SER A 180 -10.02 14.79 15.30
N ARG A 181 -9.01 15.65 15.49
CA ARG A 181 -9.17 17.11 15.49
C ARG A 181 -9.10 17.71 14.09
N ASP A 182 -8.64 16.92 13.13
CA ASP A 182 -8.42 17.33 11.76
C ASP A 182 -9.14 16.31 10.86
N PHE A 183 -10.37 16.67 10.49
CA PHE A 183 -11.30 15.80 9.79
C PHE A 183 -11.93 16.53 8.61
N ARG A 184 -11.88 15.92 7.43
CA ARG A 184 -12.47 16.46 6.21
C ARG A 184 -13.47 15.49 5.61
N LEU A 185 -14.54 16.04 5.06
CA LEU A 185 -15.63 15.32 4.41
C LEU A 185 -15.75 15.76 2.96
N GLY A 186 -15.99 14.81 2.07
CA GLY A 186 -16.30 15.05 0.67
C GLY A 186 -17.45 14.15 0.21
N PHE A 187 -18.04 14.49 -0.94
CA PHE A 187 -19.22 13.80 -1.45
C PHE A 187 -19.13 13.60 -2.97
N GLY A 188 -19.58 12.45 -3.43
CA GLY A 188 -19.71 12.09 -4.84
C GLY A 188 -20.85 11.11 -5.05
N SER A 189 -21.45 11.17 -6.22
CA SER A 189 -22.60 10.35 -6.59
C SER A 189 -22.33 9.55 -7.87
N TYR A 190 -22.93 8.37 -7.96
CA TYR A 190 -22.86 7.53 -9.15
C TYR A 190 -24.17 6.77 -9.37
N VAL A 191 -24.38 6.38 -10.63
CA VAL A 191 -25.44 5.44 -11.03
C VAL A 191 -24.76 4.41 -11.90
N ASP A 192 -24.75 4.62 -13.22
CA ASP A 192 -24.14 3.72 -14.17
C ASP A 192 -23.83 4.41 -15.52
N LYS A 193 -23.23 3.67 -16.45
CA LYS A 193 -22.85 4.15 -17.77
C LYS A 193 -24.08 4.64 -18.54
N THR A 194 -23.97 5.85 -19.09
CA THR A 194 -25.06 6.51 -19.80
C THR A 194 -25.16 6.06 -21.26
N VAL A 195 -25.26 4.75 -21.49
CA VAL A 195 -25.39 4.13 -22.80
C VAL A 195 -26.29 2.90 -22.71
N SER A 196 -26.96 2.56 -23.80
CA SER A 196 -27.73 1.31 -23.89
C SER A 196 -26.78 0.10 -23.79
N PRO A 197 -27.14 -0.99 -23.06
CA PRO A 197 -28.46 -1.27 -22.49
C PRO A 197 -28.69 -0.80 -21.05
N TYR A 198 -27.72 -0.15 -20.41
CA TYR A 198 -27.82 0.28 -19.00
C TYR A 198 -28.89 1.34 -18.77
N ILE A 199 -29.09 2.24 -19.73
CA ILE A 199 -30.13 3.28 -19.67
C ILE A 199 -31.13 3.16 -20.81
N SER A 200 -32.33 3.72 -20.61
CA SER A 200 -33.28 3.90 -21.70
C SER A 200 -32.87 5.07 -22.58
N ILE A 201 -32.71 4.80 -23.87
CA ILE A 201 -32.48 5.82 -24.91
C ILE A 201 -33.78 6.32 -25.54
N HIS A 202 -34.94 5.88 -25.03
CA HIS A 202 -36.24 6.37 -25.51
C HIS A 202 -36.34 7.89 -25.22
N PRO A 203 -36.80 8.72 -26.17
CA PRO A 203 -36.83 10.18 -26.01
C PRO A 203 -37.55 10.67 -24.75
N GLU A 204 -38.58 9.96 -24.31
CA GLU A 204 -39.32 10.29 -23.09
C GLU A 204 -38.59 9.95 -21.79
N ARG A 205 -37.63 9.01 -21.84
CA ARG A 205 -36.92 8.49 -20.65
C ARG A 205 -35.48 8.94 -20.54
N ILE A 206 -34.85 9.35 -21.64
CA ILE A 206 -33.44 9.73 -21.68
C ILE A 206 -33.08 10.84 -20.67
N HIS A 207 -34.01 11.77 -20.42
CA HIS A 207 -33.83 12.85 -19.46
C HIS A 207 -34.36 12.52 -18.05
N ASN A 208 -35.26 11.55 -17.91
CA ASN A 208 -35.82 11.09 -16.64
C ASN A 208 -36.09 9.58 -16.72
N GLN A 209 -35.16 8.77 -16.21
CA GLN A 209 -35.27 7.31 -16.24
C GLN A 209 -36.36 6.78 -15.28
N CYS A 210 -36.79 7.62 -14.35
CA CYS A 210 -37.76 7.32 -13.30
C CYS A 210 -39.21 7.66 -13.68
N SER A 211 -39.45 8.03 -14.95
CA SER A 211 -40.76 8.41 -15.49
C SER A 211 -41.88 7.39 -15.20
N ASP A 212 -41.57 6.10 -15.30
CA ASP A 212 -42.55 5.01 -15.09
C ASP A 212 -43.10 4.96 -13.65
N TYR A 213 -42.34 5.54 -12.71
CA TYR A 213 -42.71 5.61 -11.29
C TYR A 213 -43.34 6.95 -10.91
N ASN A 214 -43.63 7.83 -11.88
CA ASN A 214 -44.08 9.22 -11.66
C ASN A 214 -43.14 10.02 -10.75
N LEU A 215 -41.84 9.75 -10.81
CA LEU A 215 -40.81 10.45 -10.04
C LEU A 215 -40.01 11.38 -10.95
N ASP A 216 -39.75 12.61 -10.49
CA ASP A 216 -38.78 13.52 -11.11
C ASP A 216 -37.38 13.18 -10.60
N CYS A 217 -36.51 12.71 -11.48
CA CYS A 217 -35.14 12.33 -11.14
C CYS A 217 -34.11 12.96 -12.08
N MET A 218 -32.87 13.04 -11.62
CA MET A 218 -31.76 13.60 -12.41
C MET A 218 -31.50 12.74 -13.65
N PRO A 219 -31.02 13.34 -14.74
CA PRO A 219 -30.52 12.59 -15.89
C PRO A 219 -29.49 11.54 -15.45
N PRO A 220 -29.45 10.38 -16.12
CA PRO A 220 -28.50 9.33 -15.80
C PRO A 220 -27.06 9.83 -15.95
N HIS A 221 -26.18 9.36 -15.08
CA HIS A 221 -24.76 9.73 -15.07
C HIS A 221 -23.91 8.59 -14.51
N GLY A 222 -22.67 8.47 -15.00
CA GLY A 222 -21.72 7.49 -14.49
C GLY A 222 -21.22 7.87 -13.10
N TYR A 223 -20.40 8.92 -13.00
CA TYR A 223 -19.88 9.45 -11.74
C TYR A 223 -19.83 10.97 -11.77
N ILE A 224 -20.27 11.60 -10.68
CA ILE A 224 -20.18 13.04 -10.44
C ILE A 224 -19.47 13.28 -9.12
N HIS A 225 -18.38 14.04 -9.19
CA HIS A 225 -17.78 14.64 -8.01
C HIS A 225 -18.63 15.83 -7.55
N VAL A 226 -19.19 15.80 -6.34
CA VAL A 226 -20.13 16.85 -5.90
C VAL A 226 -19.45 17.86 -4.98
N LEU A 227 -18.68 17.38 -4.01
CA LEU A 227 -18.02 18.21 -3.00
C LEU A 227 -16.60 17.72 -2.72
N SER A 228 -15.62 18.59 -2.93
CA SER A 228 -14.23 18.38 -2.52
C SER A 228 -14.10 18.28 -1.01
N LEU A 229 -13.07 17.57 -0.54
CA LEU A 229 -12.80 17.38 0.88
C LEU A 229 -12.68 18.73 1.61
N THR A 230 -13.60 18.98 2.53
CA THR A 230 -13.71 20.23 3.29
C THR A 230 -13.94 19.96 4.77
N GLU A 231 -13.54 20.91 5.61
CA GLU A 231 -13.82 20.91 7.05
C GLU A 231 -15.22 21.48 7.34
N ASN A 232 -15.86 22.10 6.35
CA ASN A 232 -17.18 22.71 6.47
C ASN A 232 -18.31 21.67 6.39
N ILE A 233 -18.74 21.18 7.55
CA ILE A 233 -19.83 20.20 7.68
C ILE A 233 -21.12 20.72 7.04
N THR A 234 -21.40 22.02 7.13
CA THR A 234 -22.62 22.61 6.56
C THR A 234 -22.62 22.58 5.04
N GLU A 235 -21.46 22.68 4.38
CA GLU A 235 -21.37 22.48 2.93
C GLU A 235 -21.64 21.04 2.54
N PHE A 236 -21.14 20.08 3.32
CA PHE A 236 -21.45 18.67 3.15
C PHE A 236 -22.95 18.39 3.29
N GLU A 237 -23.59 18.87 4.36
CA GLU A 237 -25.03 18.73 4.56
C GLU A 237 -25.83 19.32 3.39
N LYS A 238 -25.45 20.50 2.89
CA LYS A 238 -26.09 21.11 1.73
C LYS A 238 -25.88 20.29 0.45
N ALA A 239 -24.70 19.72 0.25
CA ALA A 239 -24.40 18.89 -0.92
C ALA A 239 -25.24 17.61 -0.92
N VAL A 240 -25.33 16.91 0.22
CA VAL A 240 -26.15 15.70 0.36
C VAL A 240 -27.63 16.03 0.23
N HIS A 241 -28.11 17.12 0.85
CA HIS A 241 -29.53 17.50 0.80
C HIS A 241 -30.00 17.93 -0.61
N ARG A 242 -29.10 18.49 -1.43
CA ARG A 242 -29.39 18.85 -2.82
C ARG A 242 -29.36 17.66 -3.76
N GLN A 243 -28.84 16.52 -3.32
CA GLN A 243 -28.74 15.34 -4.16
C GLN A 243 -30.14 14.77 -4.42
N LYS A 244 -30.47 14.63 -5.70
CA LYS A 244 -31.65 13.92 -6.17
C LYS A 244 -31.27 12.51 -6.62
N ILE A 245 -32.22 11.59 -6.56
CA ILE A 245 -32.09 10.30 -7.23
C ILE A 245 -31.94 10.48 -8.73
N SER A 246 -31.41 9.46 -9.37
CA SER A 246 -31.40 9.23 -10.81
C SER A 246 -31.80 7.77 -11.06
N GLY A 247 -31.59 7.25 -12.26
CA GLY A 247 -31.95 5.88 -12.54
C GLY A 247 -31.29 5.32 -13.79
N ASN A 248 -31.39 4.01 -13.89
CA ASN A 248 -30.94 3.13 -14.97
C ASN A 248 -31.97 1.99 -15.12
N ILE A 249 -31.76 1.11 -16.09
CA ILE A 249 -32.66 0.00 -16.42
C ILE A 249 -32.28 -1.25 -15.62
N ASP A 250 -30.99 -1.57 -15.57
CA ASP A 250 -30.50 -2.78 -14.98
C ASP A 250 -30.14 -2.63 -13.50
N THR A 251 -29.76 -3.75 -12.88
CA THR A 251 -29.57 -3.82 -11.42
C THR A 251 -28.13 -3.57 -10.98
N PRO A 252 -27.08 -4.09 -11.64
CA PRO A 252 -25.72 -3.75 -11.28
C PRO A 252 -25.42 -2.27 -11.60
N GLU A 253 -24.59 -1.64 -10.77
CA GLU A 253 -24.29 -0.22 -10.88
C GLU A 253 -22.82 0.03 -11.27
N GLY A 254 -22.53 1.25 -11.72
CA GLY A 254 -21.21 1.71 -12.17
C GLY A 254 -20.22 2.03 -11.03
N GLY A 255 -20.37 1.42 -9.86
CA GLY A 255 -19.62 1.78 -8.64
C GLY A 255 -18.11 1.71 -8.76
N PHE A 256 -17.55 0.75 -9.53
CA PHE A 256 -16.10 0.62 -9.68
C PHE A 256 -15.47 1.73 -10.53
N ASP A 257 -16.19 2.28 -11.52
CA ASP A 257 -15.71 3.45 -12.26
C ASP A 257 -15.65 4.68 -11.33
N ALA A 258 -16.67 4.84 -10.49
CA ALA A 258 -16.75 5.93 -9.52
C ALA A 258 -15.64 5.82 -8.45
N MET A 259 -15.40 4.61 -7.93
CA MET A 259 -14.32 4.33 -6.98
C MET A 259 -12.95 4.65 -7.58
N LEU A 260 -12.72 4.22 -8.83
CA LEU A 260 -11.48 4.53 -9.53
C LEU A 260 -11.27 6.05 -9.62
N GLN A 261 -12.25 6.78 -10.15
CA GLN A 261 -12.12 8.22 -10.37
C GLN A 261 -11.93 8.98 -9.06
N ALA A 262 -12.65 8.62 -8.00
CA ALA A 262 -12.44 9.19 -6.67
C ALA A 262 -11.04 8.91 -6.10
N ALA A 263 -10.43 7.79 -6.47
CA ALA A 263 -9.09 7.42 -6.02
C ALA A 263 -7.98 8.15 -6.81
N VAL A 264 -8.08 8.22 -8.15
CA VAL A 264 -7.01 8.76 -9.02
C VAL A 264 -7.10 10.26 -9.24
N CYS A 265 -8.26 10.89 -9.07
CA CYS A 265 -8.44 12.33 -9.23
C CYS A 265 -8.05 13.12 -7.97
N GLU A 266 -6.85 12.88 -7.42
CA GLU A 266 -6.43 13.39 -6.12
C GLU A 266 -6.64 14.91 -5.92
N SER A 267 -6.32 15.71 -6.95
CA SER A 267 -6.45 17.17 -6.89
C SER A 267 -7.89 17.66 -6.91
N HIS A 268 -8.79 16.97 -7.62
CA HIS A 268 -10.20 17.34 -7.68
C HIS A 268 -10.91 16.99 -6.37
N ILE A 269 -10.61 15.80 -5.85
CA ILE A 269 -11.19 15.32 -4.58
C ILE A 269 -10.60 16.07 -3.39
N GLY A 270 -9.29 16.39 -3.43
CA GLY A 270 -8.58 17.11 -2.38
C GLY A 270 -7.91 16.23 -1.33
N TRP A 271 -7.46 15.03 -1.70
CA TRP A 271 -6.81 14.10 -0.78
C TRP A 271 -5.49 14.64 -0.23
N ARG A 272 -5.31 14.62 1.09
CA ARG A 272 -4.04 15.00 1.73
C ARG A 272 -3.06 13.84 1.74
N LYS A 273 -1.76 14.14 1.67
CA LYS A 273 -0.70 13.11 1.68
C LYS A 273 -0.49 12.54 3.09
N GLU A 274 -0.62 13.39 4.11
CA GLU A 274 -0.36 13.07 5.51
C GLU A 274 -1.63 12.69 6.29
N ALA A 275 -2.74 12.42 5.61
CA ALA A 275 -4.02 12.05 6.23
C ALA A 275 -4.39 10.60 5.92
N LYS A 276 -5.19 9.99 6.80
CA LYS A 276 -5.79 8.69 6.55
C LYS A 276 -6.95 8.89 5.58
N ARG A 277 -6.82 8.32 4.38
CA ARG A 277 -7.81 8.43 3.31
C ARG A 277 -8.83 7.30 3.42
N LEU A 278 -10.09 7.64 3.62
CA LEU A 278 -11.20 6.71 3.75
C LEU A 278 -12.20 6.97 2.63
N LEU A 279 -12.47 5.96 1.80
CA LEU A 279 -13.50 6.01 0.77
C LEU A 279 -14.68 5.15 1.20
N LEU A 280 -15.78 5.81 1.55
CA LEU A 280 -17.00 5.15 2.00
C LEU A 280 -17.96 4.96 0.83
N VAL A 281 -18.06 3.73 0.35
CA VAL A 281 -18.93 3.33 -0.75
C VAL A 281 -20.26 2.86 -0.19
N MET A 282 -21.35 3.49 -0.61
CA MET A 282 -22.71 3.16 -0.18
C MET A 282 -23.56 2.78 -1.38
N THR A 283 -24.13 1.58 -1.35
CA THR A 283 -25.01 1.04 -2.40
C THR A 283 -25.90 -0.05 -1.81
N ASP A 284 -27.05 -0.31 -2.43
CA ASP A 284 -27.87 -1.48 -2.14
C ASP A 284 -27.77 -2.58 -3.20
N GLN A 285 -27.03 -2.35 -4.28
CA GLN A 285 -26.88 -3.28 -5.41
C GLN A 285 -25.46 -3.85 -5.54
N THR A 286 -25.26 -4.68 -6.57
CA THR A 286 -23.95 -5.14 -7.04
C THR A 286 -23.33 -4.11 -7.98
N SER A 287 -22.03 -4.24 -8.29
CA SER A 287 -21.38 -3.40 -9.30
C SER A 287 -21.05 -4.18 -10.56
N HIS A 288 -21.07 -3.52 -11.71
CA HIS A 288 -20.59 -4.09 -12.97
C HIS A 288 -19.12 -4.49 -12.89
N LEU A 289 -18.77 -5.56 -13.63
CA LEU A 289 -17.40 -5.99 -13.85
C LEU A 289 -16.94 -5.56 -15.25
N ALA A 290 -15.62 -5.63 -15.51
CA ALA A 290 -15.07 -5.16 -16.80
C ALA A 290 -15.85 -5.67 -18.02
N LEU A 291 -16.01 -6.98 -18.16
CA LEU A 291 -16.56 -7.55 -19.38
C LEU A 291 -18.04 -7.22 -19.62
N ASP A 292 -18.76 -6.74 -18.61
CA ASP A 292 -20.16 -6.31 -18.74
C ASP A 292 -20.28 -5.16 -19.74
N SER A 293 -19.27 -4.27 -19.78
CA SER A 293 -19.19 -3.10 -20.68
C SER A 293 -19.27 -3.48 -22.17
N LYS A 294 -18.90 -4.72 -22.50
CA LYS A 294 -18.95 -5.23 -23.88
C LYS A 294 -20.39 -5.27 -24.41
N LEU A 295 -21.38 -5.44 -23.55
CA LEU A 295 -22.80 -5.43 -23.93
C LEU A 295 -23.23 -4.09 -24.53
N ALA A 296 -22.60 -2.99 -24.08
CA ALA A 296 -22.83 -1.65 -24.62
C ALA A 296 -21.87 -1.27 -25.77
N GLY A 297 -21.12 -2.23 -26.32
CA GLY A 297 -20.12 -1.98 -27.35
C GLY A 297 -18.86 -1.27 -26.85
N ILE A 298 -18.67 -1.15 -25.54
CA ILE A 298 -17.50 -0.53 -24.94
C ILE A 298 -16.40 -1.59 -24.82
N VAL A 299 -15.31 -1.38 -25.58
CA VAL A 299 -14.21 -2.36 -25.68
C VAL A 299 -12.84 -1.79 -25.32
N VAL A 300 -12.75 -0.50 -25.01
CA VAL A 300 -11.48 0.15 -24.66
C VAL A 300 -11.20 -0.07 -23.17
N PRO A 301 -10.08 -0.70 -22.79
CA PRO A 301 -9.72 -0.89 -21.38
C PRO A 301 -9.60 0.43 -20.62
N ASN A 302 -9.89 0.40 -19.33
CA ASN A 302 -9.64 1.54 -18.45
C ASN A 302 -8.12 1.79 -18.30
N ASP A 303 -7.69 3.04 -18.45
CA ASP A 303 -6.29 3.44 -18.38
C ASP A 303 -5.81 3.75 -16.94
N GLY A 304 -6.74 3.80 -15.98
CA GLY A 304 -6.49 4.11 -14.58
C GLY A 304 -6.08 5.56 -14.35
N ASN A 305 -6.47 6.49 -15.24
CA ASN A 305 -6.19 7.92 -15.11
C ASN A 305 -7.45 8.71 -14.71
N CYS A 306 -7.24 9.96 -14.28
CA CYS A 306 -8.33 10.88 -13.97
C CYS A 306 -8.94 11.45 -15.25
N HIS A 307 -10.27 11.34 -15.39
CA HIS A 307 -11.03 11.87 -16.52
C HIS A 307 -12.26 12.65 -16.04
N LEU A 308 -12.10 13.45 -14.99
CA LEU A 308 -13.12 14.42 -14.58
C LEU A 308 -13.01 15.70 -15.41
N LYS A 309 -14.14 16.18 -15.93
CA LYS A 309 -14.27 17.50 -16.55
C LYS A 309 -15.52 18.16 -16.00
N ASN A 310 -15.37 19.37 -15.45
CA ASN A 310 -16.44 20.07 -14.73
C ASN A 310 -17.10 19.16 -13.68
N ASN A 311 -16.28 18.41 -12.94
CA ASN A 311 -16.68 17.43 -11.93
C ASN A 311 -17.47 16.20 -12.42
N VAL A 312 -17.63 16.01 -13.73
CA VAL A 312 -18.32 14.84 -14.31
C VAL A 312 -17.30 13.90 -14.94
N TYR A 313 -17.47 12.59 -14.75
CA TYR A 313 -16.66 11.58 -15.42
C TYR A 313 -17.08 11.44 -16.89
N ILE A 314 -16.21 11.87 -17.80
CA ILE A 314 -16.52 11.96 -19.24
C ILE A 314 -16.23 10.69 -20.05
N ARG A 315 -15.52 9.72 -19.48
CA ARG A 315 -15.14 8.48 -20.18
C ARG A 315 -16.05 7.29 -19.87
N SER A 316 -17.13 7.48 -19.12
CA SER A 316 -18.07 6.43 -18.70
C SER A 316 -18.61 5.58 -19.86
N THR A 317 -18.88 6.20 -21.02
CA THR A 317 -19.43 5.55 -22.22
C THR A 317 -18.38 5.04 -23.20
N SER A 318 -17.09 5.23 -22.90
CA SER A 318 -16.00 4.91 -23.83
C SER A 318 -14.96 3.94 -23.27
N MET A 319 -14.91 3.78 -21.95
CA MET A 319 -13.97 2.89 -21.26
C MET A 319 -14.71 1.81 -20.49
N ILE A 320 -14.20 0.59 -20.60
CA ILE A 320 -14.65 -0.58 -19.85
C ILE A 320 -14.50 -0.31 -18.35
N VAL A 321 -15.42 -0.83 -17.52
CA VAL A 321 -15.27 -0.81 -16.06
C VAL A 321 -13.94 -1.43 -15.64
N VAL A 322 -13.36 -0.95 -14.55
CA VAL A 322 -12.14 -1.55 -13.98
C VAL A 322 -12.38 -3.05 -13.67
N PRO A 323 -11.50 -3.96 -14.10
CA PRO A 323 -11.81 -5.39 -14.14
C PRO A 323 -11.94 -6.08 -12.79
N THR A 324 -11.29 -5.59 -11.74
CA THR A 324 -11.40 -6.18 -10.40
C THR A 324 -11.06 -5.16 -9.31
N ILE A 325 -11.52 -5.45 -8.09
CA ILE A 325 -11.05 -4.83 -6.85
C ILE A 325 -9.51 -4.90 -6.73
N SER A 326 -8.85 -5.97 -7.23
CA SER A 326 -7.39 -6.08 -7.21
C SER A 326 -6.70 -5.02 -8.08
N VAL A 327 -7.32 -4.57 -9.18
CA VAL A 327 -6.78 -3.44 -9.95
C VAL A 327 -6.95 -2.15 -9.17
N ILE A 328 -8.06 -1.96 -8.46
CA ILE A 328 -8.25 -0.81 -7.57
C ILE A 328 -7.21 -0.80 -6.44
N PHE A 329 -6.92 -1.95 -5.82
CA PHE A 329 -5.83 -2.07 -4.84
C PHE A 329 -4.44 -1.90 -5.47
N SER A 330 -4.22 -2.37 -6.69
CA SER A 330 -2.96 -2.15 -7.40
C SER A 330 -2.71 -0.66 -7.69
N LEU A 331 -3.75 0.18 -7.67
CA LEU A 331 -3.60 1.63 -7.77
C LEU A 331 -3.06 2.25 -6.48
N GLU A 332 -3.01 1.55 -5.35
CA GLU A 332 -2.26 2.01 -4.16
C GLU A 332 -0.75 2.16 -4.46
N GLY A 333 -0.24 1.57 -5.55
CA GLY A 333 1.12 1.86 -6.04
C GLY A 333 1.24 3.15 -6.84
N LYS A 334 0.13 3.63 -7.45
CA LYS A 334 0.06 4.92 -8.18
C LYS A 334 -0.36 6.07 -7.26
N ILE A 335 -1.22 5.79 -6.30
CA ILE A 335 -1.70 6.71 -5.27
C ILE A 335 -0.68 6.60 -4.15
N ASN A 336 0.09 7.66 -3.88
CA ASN A 336 1.25 7.62 -2.97
C ASN A 336 0.87 7.47 -1.47
N THR A 337 -0.29 6.88 -1.17
CA THR A 337 -0.90 6.75 0.16
C THR A 337 -1.95 5.63 0.14
N SER A 338 -2.09 4.89 1.24
CA SER A 338 -3.13 3.85 1.36
C SER A 338 -4.53 4.46 1.42
N LEU A 339 -5.43 3.95 0.59
CA LEU A 339 -6.85 4.31 0.54
C LEU A 339 -7.67 3.15 1.10
N THR A 340 -8.35 3.37 2.22
CA THR A 340 -9.19 2.32 2.81
C THR A 340 -10.60 2.40 2.23
N PHE A 341 -11.05 1.32 1.59
CA PHE A 341 -12.42 1.18 1.11
C PHE A 341 -13.33 0.64 2.21
N LEU A 342 -14.41 1.36 2.50
CA LEU A 342 -15.46 0.93 3.42
C LEU A 342 -16.72 0.72 2.60
N LEU A 343 -17.17 -0.52 2.44
CA LEU A 343 -18.39 -0.83 1.72
C LEU A 343 -19.54 -1.00 2.71
N ILE A 344 -20.54 -0.13 2.62
CA ILE A 344 -21.82 -0.31 3.29
C ILE A 344 -22.82 -0.79 2.24
N LYS A 345 -23.01 -2.11 2.21
CA LYS A 345 -24.10 -2.72 1.46
C LYS A 345 -25.30 -2.90 2.38
N LYS A 346 -26.47 -2.43 1.99
CA LYS A 346 -27.72 -2.82 2.64
C LYS A 346 -27.95 -4.30 2.32
N ILE A 347 -27.56 -5.19 3.24
CA ILE A 347 -27.97 -6.59 3.20
C ILE A 347 -29.41 -6.60 3.70
N GLY A 348 -30.38 -6.58 2.77
CA GLY A 348 -31.77 -6.87 3.10
C GLY A 348 -31.92 -8.29 3.66
N PRO A 349 -33.05 -8.62 4.31
CA PRO A 349 -33.27 -9.97 4.79
C PRO A 349 -33.21 -10.94 3.60
N ILE A 350 -32.43 -12.00 3.75
CA ILE A 350 -32.50 -13.17 2.88
C ILE A 350 -33.88 -13.79 3.15
N THR A 351 -34.86 -13.45 2.33
CA THR A 351 -36.16 -14.15 2.30
C THR A 351 -36.07 -15.34 1.38
#